data_AF-A0A2G6EHA2-F1
#
_entry.id   AF-A0A2G6EHA2-F1
#
_cell.length_a   1.000
_cell.length_b   1.000
_cell.length_c   1.000
_cell.angle_alpha   90.00
_cell.angle_beta   90.00
_cell.angle_gamma   90.00
#
_symmetry.space_group_name_H-M   'P 1'
#
loop_
_entity.id
_entity.type
_entity.pdbx_description
1 polymer ?
#
loop_
_entity_poly.entity_id
_entity_poly.type
_entity_poly.pdbx_seq_one_letter_code
_entity_poly.pdbx_strand_id
1 'polypeptide(L)'
;MPRARCCARNSAWTSSRRPSAMKCRSTSARSFSPTELHCRDLSRRQPRHEWRAGSRRYRPVVHSMVHATVVIAGHPKPTMTTSPGQSVNRSVSIQRYSDVAIILHWLMAVLFIGLLAVGKYMASLPEDSAETFTLIQWHKTCGVLVLLLAVLRLLWRCTHKPPPETDAMPAWQQGGASAVHFCLYLAMLLIPLSGWVMVSASELGVPTLLFDVIEWPHLSLVENAANSRTISSNAHRAHELLANVAILALLVHVGAAIKHRLVDRDGVMQRMLPGKGTGFGGKLLVLGLLVAAGAALVNVLDARNSTPTTAGAESVVGFVATISGEAVGGNFTESNVDALIDADNAAGSHIRAEVQTGSVISDNAQVAGSLPDADWFDAQEHPLAVFESTAITATSADRMSVEGDLTIKGITQAVSFELLLDEEGAEDRHAHGEFTVDRRDFAVGLSQQPDDSMVAYEVMIRFSFSLEQA
;
A
#
# COMPACT_ATOMS: atom_id res chain seq x y z
N MET A 1 -11.84 -61.72 -9.05
CA MET A 1 -12.44 -60.36 -8.95
C MET A 1 -13.93 -60.55 -8.76
N PRO A 2 -14.56 -60.15 -7.64
CA PRO A 2 -14.49 -58.85 -6.96
C PRO A 2 -14.10 -58.90 -5.45
N ARG A 3 -14.03 -57.70 -4.86
CA ARG A 3 -14.02 -57.28 -3.43
C ARG A 3 -14.05 -58.35 -2.32
N ALA A 4 -13.18 -58.19 -1.31
CA ALA A 4 -13.57 -57.80 0.07
C ALA A 4 -12.40 -57.84 1.07
N ARG A 5 -12.57 -57.01 2.10
CA ARG A 5 -11.71 -56.69 3.25
C ARG A 5 -11.39 -57.90 4.14
N CYS A 6 -10.28 -57.86 4.89
CA CYS A 6 -10.33 -57.73 6.37
C CYS A 6 -8.97 -57.93 7.07
N CYS A 7 -8.87 -57.23 8.21
CA CYS A 7 -8.23 -57.61 9.48
C CYS A 7 -6.72 -57.48 9.69
N ALA A 8 -6.46 -56.83 10.83
CA ALA A 8 -5.22 -56.60 11.54
C ALA A 8 -4.59 -57.87 12.14
N ARG A 9 -3.27 -57.83 12.39
CA ARG A 9 -2.64 -58.14 13.71
C ARG A 9 -1.10 -58.01 13.71
N ASN A 10 -0.62 -57.24 14.69
CA ASN A 10 0.47 -57.44 15.64
C ASN A 10 1.77 -58.23 15.35
N SER A 11 2.82 -57.69 16.01
CA SER A 11 4.00 -58.33 16.66
C SER A 11 5.19 -58.69 15.75
N ALA A 12 6.47 -58.62 16.14
CA ALA A 12 7.26 -58.03 17.23
C ALA A 12 8.76 -58.43 16.98
N TRP A 13 9.71 -57.94 17.80
CA TRP A 13 11.12 -58.41 17.97
C TRP A 13 12.15 -58.03 16.87
N THR A 14 13.45 -57.70 17.08
CA THR A 14 14.32 -57.41 18.25
C THR A 14 15.71 -56.88 17.83
N SER A 15 16.47 -56.41 18.84
CA SER A 15 17.95 -56.36 18.99
C SER A 15 18.56 -54.96 18.90
N SER A 16 19.66 -54.59 19.55
CA SER A 16 20.31 -54.86 20.86
C SER A 16 21.63 -54.05 20.83
N ARG A 17 21.95 -53.26 21.86
CA ARG A 17 23.30 -53.06 22.48
C ARG A 17 23.33 -51.82 23.40
N ARG A 18 23.98 -51.98 24.56
CA ARG A 18 24.29 -51.07 25.69
C ARG A 18 25.82 -51.23 25.97
N PRO A 19 26.46 -50.64 27.01
CA PRO A 19 26.45 -49.27 27.57
C PRO A 19 27.88 -48.76 27.99
N SER A 20 28.00 -47.53 28.52
CA SER A 20 28.94 -47.09 29.60
C SER A 20 28.61 -45.63 29.99
N ALA A 21 28.08 -45.33 31.19
CA ALA A 21 28.77 -45.06 32.48
C ALA A 21 29.48 -43.69 32.50
N MET A 22 29.52 -42.83 33.53
CA MET A 22 28.90 -42.65 34.86
C MET A 22 29.61 -41.40 35.46
N LYS A 23 28.91 -40.48 36.17
CA LYS A 23 29.37 -39.85 37.44
C LYS A 23 28.46 -38.70 37.92
N CYS A 24 27.89 -38.92 39.09
CA CYS A 24 27.42 -37.89 40.02
C CYS A 24 28.60 -37.32 40.83
N ARG A 25 28.49 -36.06 41.27
CA ARG A 25 29.05 -35.61 42.56
C ARG A 25 28.17 -34.53 43.19
N SER A 26 27.90 -34.73 44.47
CA SER A 26 27.21 -33.85 45.40
C SER A 26 28.19 -32.94 46.14
N THR A 27 27.69 -31.79 46.64
CA THR A 27 28.06 -31.00 47.85
C THR A 27 27.37 -29.63 47.68
N SER A 28 26.73 -28.96 48.65
CA SER A 28 26.62 -29.15 50.10
C SER A 28 25.44 -28.35 50.68
N ALA A 29 24.80 -28.94 51.69
CA ALA A 29 23.96 -28.38 52.74
C ALA A 29 24.14 -26.90 53.13
N ARG A 30 23.00 -26.22 53.38
CA ARG A 30 22.77 -25.42 54.60
C ARG A 30 21.34 -25.61 55.11
N SER A 31 21.29 -25.96 56.39
CA SER A 31 20.15 -26.22 57.26
C SER A 31 19.51 -24.94 57.81
N PHE A 32 18.18 -24.90 57.93
CA PHE A 32 17.49 -24.24 59.04
C PHE A 32 16.15 -24.97 59.31
N SER A 33 15.94 -25.32 60.58
CA SER A 33 14.78 -26.03 61.13
C SER A 33 13.58 -25.10 61.35
N PRO A 34 12.35 -25.65 61.47
CA PRO A 34 11.14 -24.87 61.68
C PRO A 34 10.98 -24.48 63.15
N THR A 35 10.55 -23.25 63.41
CA THR A 35 10.08 -22.84 64.75
C THR A 35 8.56 -22.74 64.70
N GLU A 36 7.90 -23.49 65.58
CA GLU A 36 6.48 -23.41 65.90
C GLU A 36 6.03 -21.97 66.17
N LEU A 37 4.77 -21.64 65.86
CA LEU A 37 3.95 -20.74 66.68
C LEU A 37 2.45 -20.81 66.29
N HIS A 38 1.72 -21.52 67.16
CA HIS A 38 0.41 -21.17 67.72
C HIS A 38 -0.82 -20.93 66.82
N CYS A 39 -1.75 -21.88 66.92
CA CYS A 39 -3.19 -21.66 66.81
C CYS A 39 -3.65 -20.53 67.76
N ARG A 40 -4.46 -19.60 67.24
CA ARG A 40 -5.35 -18.79 68.08
C ARG A 40 -6.73 -18.66 67.43
N ASP A 41 -7.66 -19.36 68.05
CA ASP A 41 -9.11 -19.20 67.93
C ASP A 41 -9.50 -17.78 68.35
N LEU A 42 -10.24 -17.09 67.49
CA LEU A 42 -11.00 -15.89 67.84
C LEU A 42 -12.40 -16.01 67.24
N SER A 43 -13.21 -16.86 67.86
CA SER A 43 -14.64 -16.68 67.95
C SER A 43 -14.99 -15.26 68.47
N ARG A 44 -15.72 -14.46 67.67
CA ARG A 44 -16.91 -13.70 68.10
C ARG A 44 -17.45 -12.69 67.06
N ARG A 45 -18.78 -12.78 66.93
CA ARG A 45 -19.80 -11.73 66.70
C ARG A 45 -20.16 -11.32 65.26
N GLN A 46 -21.32 -11.84 64.84
CA GLN A 46 -22.25 -11.24 63.88
C GLN A 46 -22.64 -9.80 64.26
N PRO A 47 -23.13 -9.03 63.28
CA PRO A 47 -24.48 -8.50 63.37
C PRO A 47 -25.35 -8.91 62.17
N ARG A 48 -26.60 -9.27 62.49
CA ARG A 48 -27.70 -9.47 61.53
C ARG A 48 -28.20 -8.10 61.07
N HIS A 49 -28.41 -7.95 59.77
CA HIS A 49 -29.34 -6.96 59.24
C HIS A 49 -30.41 -7.67 58.40
N GLU A 50 -31.63 -7.62 58.94
CA GLU A 50 -32.87 -8.04 58.30
C GLU A 50 -33.20 -7.15 57.10
N TRP A 51 -33.55 -7.76 55.97
CA TRP A 51 -34.32 -7.10 54.93
C TRP A 51 -35.66 -7.81 54.79
N ARG A 52 -36.74 -7.07 55.12
CA ARG A 52 -38.14 -7.50 55.01
C ARG A 52 -38.56 -7.52 53.54
N ALA A 53 -39.06 -8.68 53.08
CA ALA A 53 -39.75 -8.80 51.80
C ALA A 53 -41.24 -8.44 51.97
N GLY A 54 -41.70 -7.45 51.21
CA GLY A 54 -43.10 -7.04 51.12
C GLY A 54 -43.91 -8.00 50.24
N SER A 55 -45.04 -8.46 50.75
CA SER A 55 -46.01 -9.31 50.07
C SER A 55 -47.01 -8.47 49.27
N ARG A 56 -47.11 -8.71 47.96
CA ARG A 56 -48.29 -8.34 47.17
C ARG A 56 -49.01 -9.61 46.73
N ARG A 57 -50.27 -9.73 47.19
CA ARG A 57 -51.22 -10.79 46.82
C ARG A 57 -51.71 -10.53 45.40
N TYR A 58 -51.73 -11.58 44.57
CA TYR A 58 -52.53 -11.62 43.35
C TYR A 58 -53.45 -12.84 43.42
N ARG A 59 -54.75 -12.62 43.21
CA ARG A 59 -55.82 -13.64 43.19
C ARG A 59 -55.81 -14.37 41.84
N PRO A 60 -56.15 -15.67 41.78
CA PRO A 60 -56.26 -16.38 40.50
C PRO A 60 -57.67 -16.21 39.91
N VAL A 61 -57.71 -16.10 38.57
CA VAL A 61 -58.92 -16.32 37.77
C VAL A 61 -58.86 -17.76 37.26
N VAL A 62 -59.90 -18.52 37.57
CA VAL A 62 -60.16 -19.87 37.09
C VAL A 62 -60.51 -19.86 35.60
N HIS A 63 -59.86 -20.72 34.82
CA HIS A 63 -60.43 -21.28 33.60
C HIS A 63 -60.19 -22.79 33.59
N SER A 64 -61.29 -23.51 33.43
CA SER A 64 -61.40 -24.96 33.33
C SER A 64 -60.91 -25.42 31.97
N MET A 65 -60.05 -26.44 31.92
CA MET A 65 -59.90 -27.32 30.76
C MET A 65 -59.43 -28.72 31.20
N VAL A 66 -60.39 -29.64 31.17
CA VAL A 66 -60.38 -31.03 30.69
C VAL A 66 -59.10 -31.87 30.83
N HIS A 67 -59.30 -33.03 31.48
CA HIS A 67 -58.37 -34.14 31.72
C HIS A 67 -57.54 -34.60 30.51
N ALA A 68 -56.27 -34.91 30.79
CA ALA A 68 -55.58 -36.07 30.22
C ALA A 68 -54.76 -36.74 31.34
N THR A 69 -55.25 -37.88 31.81
CA THR A 69 -54.58 -38.74 32.78
C THR A 69 -53.46 -39.50 32.06
N VAL A 70 -52.20 -39.19 32.37
CA VAL A 70 -51.07 -40.05 32.03
C VAL A 70 -50.45 -40.57 33.33
N VAL A 71 -50.48 -41.89 33.46
CA VAL A 71 -49.95 -42.66 34.58
C VAL A 71 -48.44 -42.46 34.68
N ILE A 72 -47.97 -42.00 35.84
CA ILE A 72 -46.56 -41.84 36.18
C ILE A 72 -45.98 -43.23 36.50
N ALA A 73 -45.09 -43.73 35.64
CA ALA A 73 -44.17 -44.80 36.01
C ALA A 73 -43.05 -44.20 36.87
N GLY A 74 -42.92 -44.67 38.12
CA GLY A 74 -41.92 -44.21 39.06
C GLY A 74 -40.50 -44.59 38.63
N HIS A 75 -39.69 -43.60 38.24
CA HIS A 75 -38.24 -43.77 38.19
C HIS A 75 -37.64 -43.67 39.60
N PRO A 76 -36.71 -44.56 40.00
CA PRO A 76 -36.01 -44.43 41.26
C PRO A 76 -35.17 -43.15 41.27
N LYS A 77 -35.29 -42.36 42.35
CA LYS A 77 -34.50 -41.13 42.55
C LYS A 77 -33.00 -41.48 42.56
N PRO A 78 -32.15 -40.77 41.82
CA PRO A 78 -30.71 -40.92 41.97
C PRO A 78 -30.30 -40.44 43.37
N THR A 79 -29.66 -41.34 44.12
CA THR A 79 -29.01 -41.06 45.40
C THR A 79 -27.95 -39.98 45.16
N MET A 80 -28.18 -38.76 45.66
CA MET A 80 -27.15 -37.73 45.67
C MET A 80 -26.12 -38.07 46.75
N THR A 81 -25.05 -38.76 46.35
CA THR A 81 -23.82 -38.82 47.13
C THR A 81 -23.16 -37.45 47.02
N THR A 82 -23.42 -36.57 47.99
CA THR A 82 -22.70 -35.30 48.12
C THR A 82 -21.30 -35.61 48.62
N SER A 83 -20.31 -35.58 47.73
CA SER A 83 -18.90 -35.59 48.10
C SER A 83 -18.50 -34.16 48.51
N PRO A 84 -18.10 -33.92 49.77
CA PRO A 84 -17.67 -32.60 50.19
C PRO A 84 -16.21 -32.38 49.79
N GLY A 85 -15.92 -31.26 49.10
CA GLY A 85 -14.56 -30.70 49.08
C GLY A 85 -13.80 -30.71 47.75
N GLN A 86 -14.44 -30.48 46.61
CA GLN A 86 -13.70 -29.91 45.47
C GLN A 86 -13.93 -28.40 45.40
N SER A 87 -12.95 -27.65 45.91
CA SER A 87 -12.79 -26.24 45.57
C SER A 87 -12.58 -26.14 44.06
N VAL A 88 -13.66 -25.88 43.31
CA VAL A 88 -13.56 -25.58 41.88
C VAL A 88 -12.88 -24.22 41.77
N ASN A 89 -11.56 -24.23 41.66
CA ASN A 89 -10.79 -23.05 41.34
C ASN A 89 -11.05 -22.74 39.85
N ARG A 90 -12.19 -22.11 39.55
CA ARG A 90 -12.46 -21.57 38.21
C ARG A 90 -11.52 -20.40 38.01
N SER A 91 -10.30 -20.68 37.55
CA SER A 91 -9.51 -19.66 36.87
C SER A 91 -10.36 -19.17 35.69
N VAL A 92 -10.87 -17.94 35.76
CA VAL A 92 -11.58 -17.31 34.65
C VAL A 92 -10.56 -17.18 33.51
N SER A 93 -10.62 -18.09 32.55
CA SER A 93 -9.72 -18.07 31.41
C SER A 93 -10.19 -17.00 30.43
N ILE A 94 -9.39 -15.95 30.26
CA ILE A 94 -9.65 -14.92 29.24
C ILE A 94 -9.56 -15.60 27.87
N GLN A 95 -10.69 -15.69 27.15
CA GLN A 95 -10.71 -16.23 25.80
C GLN A 95 -10.09 -15.22 24.81
N ARG A 96 -8.97 -15.63 24.21
CA ARG A 96 -8.21 -14.83 23.24
C ARG A 96 -8.71 -15.07 21.81
N TYR A 97 -8.39 -14.15 20.92
CA TYR A 97 -8.59 -14.34 19.48
C TYR A 97 -7.61 -15.40 18.94
N SER A 98 -7.91 -15.94 17.77
CA SER A 98 -6.98 -16.82 17.05
C SER A 98 -5.69 -16.06 16.73
N ASP A 99 -4.55 -16.78 16.69
CA ASP A 99 -3.26 -16.19 16.35
C ASP A 99 -3.30 -15.43 15.01
N VAL A 100 -4.02 -15.97 14.00
CA VAL A 100 -4.19 -15.33 12.69
C VAL A 100 -4.89 -13.98 12.81
N ALA A 101 -5.99 -13.90 13.58
CA ALA A 101 -6.72 -12.65 13.77
C ALA A 101 -5.87 -11.58 14.50
N ILE A 102 -5.05 -12.01 15.45
CA ILE A 102 -4.09 -11.15 16.17
C ILE A 102 -3.03 -10.64 15.21
N ILE A 103 -2.39 -11.51 14.43
CA ILE A 103 -1.35 -11.13 13.47
C ILE A 103 -1.92 -10.14 12.44
N LEU A 104 -3.07 -10.48 11.82
CA LEU A 104 -3.74 -9.58 10.89
C LEU A 104 -4.13 -8.25 11.55
N HIS A 105 -4.39 -8.20 12.85
CA HIS A 105 -4.73 -6.94 13.53
C HIS A 105 -3.53 -6.03 13.66
N TRP A 106 -2.43 -6.54 14.19
CA TRP A 106 -1.24 -5.73 14.42
C TRP A 106 -0.53 -5.35 13.12
N LEU A 107 -0.51 -6.24 12.12
CA LEU A 107 -0.01 -5.91 10.79
C LEU A 107 -0.81 -4.75 10.18
N MET A 108 -2.15 -4.86 10.19
CA MET A 108 -3.03 -3.80 9.70
C MET A 108 -2.86 -2.51 10.51
N ALA A 109 -2.73 -2.60 11.83
CA ALA A 109 -2.55 -1.42 12.68
C ALA A 109 -1.28 -0.65 12.32
N VAL A 110 -0.14 -1.35 12.15
CA VAL A 110 1.13 -0.71 11.77
C VAL A 110 1.03 -0.08 10.39
N LEU A 111 0.55 -0.82 9.38
CA LEU A 111 0.44 -0.32 8.02
C LEU A 111 -0.54 0.86 7.91
N PHE A 112 -1.69 0.77 8.57
CA PHE A 112 -2.73 1.79 8.50
C PHE A 112 -2.30 3.08 9.22
N ILE A 113 -1.64 2.98 10.38
CA ILE A 113 -1.05 4.14 11.07
C ILE A 113 0.02 4.79 10.20
N GLY A 114 0.92 3.98 9.62
CA GLY A 114 1.98 4.46 8.73
C GLY A 114 1.42 5.20 7.52
N LEU A 115 0.42 4.63 6.84
CA LEU A 115 -0.24 5.26 5.70
C LEU A 115 -0.90 6.59 6.05
N LEU A 116 -1.61 6.69 7.18
CA LEU A 116 -2.23 7.94 7.60
C LEU A 116 -1.18 9.02 7.91
N ALA A 117 -0.06 8.65 8.53
CA ALA A 117 1.04 9.58 8.81
C ALA A 117 1.75 10.02 7.53
N VAL A 118 2.13 9.08 6.66
CA VAL A 118 2.76 9.37 5.36
C VAL A 118 1.83 10.19 4.48
N GLY A 119 0.54 9.89 4.43
CA GLY A 119 -0.44 10.66 3.66
C GLY A 119 -0.53 12.12 4.09
N LYS A 120 -0.44 12.41 5.39
CA LYS A 120 -0.37 13.80 5.89
C LYS A 120 0.98 14.47 5.61
N TYR A 121 2.06 13.71 5.67
CA TYR A 121 3.40 14.22 5.39
C TYR A 121 3.57 14.57 3.90
N MET A 122 3.24 13.66 2.99
CA MET A 122 3.36 13.90 1.54
C MET A 122 2.48 15.06 1.06
N ALA A 123 1.30 15.27 1.68
CA ALA A 123 0.43 16.41 1.39
C ALA A 123 0.99 17.77 1.85
N SER A 124 2.10 17.79 2.60
CA SER A 124 2.79 19.01 3.05
C SER A 124 4.05 19.33 2.24
N LEU A 125 4.44 18.45 1.31
CA LEU A 125 5.62 18.61 0.48
C LEU A 125 5.28 19.29 -0.86
N PRO A 126 6.26 19.91 -1.54
CA PRO A 126 6.09 20.37 -2.92
C PRO A 126 5.77 19.22 -3.88
N GLU A 127 4.78 19.39 -4.76
CA GLU A 127 4.27 18.36 -5.66
C GLU A 127 5.23 18.03 -6.83
N ASP A 128 6.16 18.95 -7.14
CA ASP A 128 7.09 18.91 -8.27
C ASP A 128 8.41 18.18 -7.98
N SER A 129 8.62 17.71 -6.75
CA SER A 129 9.85 17.01 -6.38
C SER A 129 9.79 15.50 -6.65
N ALA A 130 10.90 14.93 -7.14
CA ALA A 130 11.05 13.49 -7.35
C ALA A 130 10.81 12.69 -6.05
N GLU A 131 11.23 13.22 -4.89
CA GLU A 131 11.00 12.59 -3.59
C GLU A 131 9.51 12.47 -3.25
N THR A 132 8.71 13.52 -3.51
CA THR A 132 7.25 13.49 -3.32
C THR A 132 6.62 12.44 -4.22
N PHE A 133 7.05 12.35 -5.48
CA PHE A 133 6.56 11.33 -6.42
C PHE A 133 6.82 9.91 -5.92
N THR A 134 8.06 9.59 -5.54
CA THR A 134 8.43 8.26 -5.00
C THR A 134 7.60 7.94 -3.75
N LEU A 135 7.46 8.90 -2.84
CA LEU A 135 6.69 8.70 -1.61
C LEU A 135 5.21 8.42 -1.89
N ILE A 136 4.64 9.08 -2.90
CA ILE A 136 3.27 8.84 -3.38
C ILE A 136 3.11 7.43 -3.95
N GLN A 137 4.05 6.95 -4.77
CA GLN A 137 3.99 5.59 -5.33
C GLN A 137 4.05 4.52 -4.22
N TRP A 138 4.93 4.69 -3.23
CA TRP A 138 4.97 3.82 -2.04
C TRP A 138 3.69 3.88 -1.22
N HIS A 139 3.09 5.06 -1.08
CA HIS A 139 1.80 5.22 -0.41
C HIS A 139 0.69 4.46 -1.14
N LYS A 140 0.60 4.56 -2.47
CA LYS A 140 -0.38 3.81 -3.28
C LYS A 140 -0.19 2.30 -3.13
N THR A 141 1.05 1.82 -3.25
CA THR A 141 1.41 0.39 -3.10
C THR A 141 0.96 -0.15 -1.74
N CYS A 142 1.33 0.53 -0.66
CA CYS A 142 0.95 0.15 0.69
C CYS A 142 -0.57 0.24 0.91
N GLY A 143 -1.24 1.21 0.27
CA GLY A 143 -2.69 1.36 0.28
C GLY A 143 -3.42 0.16 -0.33
N VAL A 144 -2.97 -0.32 -1.48
CA VAL A 144 -3.51 -1.54 -2.12
C VAL A 144 -3.25 -2.77 -1.24
N LEU A 145 -2.06 -2.90 -0.65
CA LEU A 145 -1.76 -3.99 0.29
C LEU A 145 -2.74 -4.00 1.48
N VAL A 146 -3.00 -2.83 2.08
CA VAL A 146 -3.98 -2.69 3.18
C VAL A 146 -5.39 -3.05 2.72
N LEU A 147 -5.81 -2.66 1.51
CA LEU A 147 -7.10 -3.05 0.95
C LEU A 147 -7.25 -4.57 0.86
N LEU A 148 -6.25 -5.26 0.30
CA LEU A 148 -6.25 -6.73 0.17
C LEU A 148 -6.27 -7.42 1.54
N LEU A 149 -5.43 -6.96 2.48
CA LEU A 149 -5.39 -7.48 3.84
C LEU A 149 -6.68 -7.18 4.63
N ALA A 150 -7.34 -6.05 4.37
CA ALA A 150 -8.64 -5.71 4.95
C ALA A 150 -9.73 -6.68 4.49
N VAL A 151 -9.76 -7.02 3.20
CA VAL A 151 -10.68 -8.04 2.65
C VAL A 151 -10.41 -9.40 3.30
N LEU A 152 -9.15 -9.84 3.36
CA LEU A 152 -8.78 -11.08 4.04
C LEU A 152 -9.20 -11.09 5.51
N ARG A 153 -8.98 -9.98 6.22
CA ARG A 153 -9.39 -9.80 7.62
C ARG A 153 -10.90 -9.87 7.78
N LEU A 154 -11.66 -9.30 6.85
CA LEU A 154 -13.12 -9.35 6.85
C LEU A 154 -13.63 -10.78 6.61
N LEU A 155 -13.08 -11.47 5.60
CA LEU A 155 -13.37 -12.87 5.32
C LEU A 155 -13.06 -13.77 6.54
N TRP A 156 -11.92 -13.53 7.19
CA TRP A 156 -11.56 -14.26 8.42
C TRP A 156 -12.59 -14.03 9.53
N ARG A 157 -13.02 -12.78 9.72
CA ARG A 157 -14.03 -12.43 10.74
C ARG A 157 -15.40 -13.04 10.45
N CYS A 158 -15.79 -13.15 9.17
CA CYS A 158 -17.06 -13.78 8.79
C CYS A 158 -17.04 -15.31 8.95
N THR A 159 -15.87 -15.93 8.83
CA THR A 159 -15.71 -17.40 8.91
C THR A 159 -15.38 -17.91 10.33
N HIS A 160 -14.88 -17.05 11.21
CA HIS A 160 -14.46 -17.41 12.56
C HIS A 160 -15.24 -16.62 13.61
N LYS A 161 -15.95 -17.34 14.51
CA LYS A 161 -16.72 -16.70 15.58
C LYS A 161 -15.78 -15.94 16.53
N PRO A 162 -15.98 -14.63 16.74
CA PRO A 162 -15.23 -13.89 17.74
C PRO A 162 -15.55 -14.45 19.14
N PRO A 163 -14.59 -14.47 20.06
CA PRO A 163 -14.85 -14.92 21.41
C PRO A 163 -15.86 -13.96 22.07
N PRO A 164 -16.78 -14.47 22.92
CA PRO A 164 -17.95 -13.73 23.39
C PRO A 164 -17.56 -12.43 24.10
N GLU A 165 -18.42 -11.42 23.99
CA GLU A 165 -18.24 -10.18 24.76
C GLU A 165 -18.28 -10.49 26.25
N THR A 166 -17.52 -9.74 27.05
CA THR A 166 -17.51 -9.94 28.50
C THR A 166 -18.83 -9.43 29.08
N ASP A 167 -19.56 -10.28 29.82
CA ASP A 167 -20.85 -9.96 30.45
C ASP A 167 -20.79 -8.74 31.41
N ALA A 168 -19.59 -8.26 31.74
CA ALA A 168 -19.35 -7.14 32.64
C ALA A 168 -19.38 -5.74 31.98
N MET A 169 -19.45 -5.64 30.64
CA MET A 169 -19.34 -4.35 29.94
C MET A 169 -20.70 -3.66 29.78
N PRO A 170 -20.85 -2.36 30.10
CA PRO A 170 -22.08 -1.61 29.84
C PRO A 170 -22.47 -1.60 28.37
N ALA A 171 -23.77 -1.68 28.05
CA ALA A 171 -24.27 -1.77 26.68
C ALA A 171 -23.83 -0.60 25.77
N TRP A 172 -23.67 0.62 26.31
CA TRP A 172 -23.19 1.75 25.53
C TRP A 172 -21.71 1.63 25.13
N GLN A 173 -20.88 0.97 25.95
CA GLN A 173 -19.48 0.68 25.61
C GLN A 173 -19.40 -0.41 24.53
N GLN A 174 -20.24 -1.44 24.62
CA GLN A 174 -20.35 -2.48 23.58
C GLN A 174 -20.81 -1.89 22.24
N GLY A 175 -21.84 -1.04 22.27
CA GLY A 175 -22.35 -0.31 21.11
C GLY A 175 -21.30 0.63 20.51
N GLY A 176 -20.61 1.40 21.36
CA GLY A 176 -19.53 2.30 20.93
C GLY A 176 -18.34 1.55 20.34
N ALA A 177 -17.92 0.44 20.95
CA ALA A 177 -16.87 -0.42 20.41
C ALA A 177 -17.27 -0.99 19.04
N SER A 178 -18.51 -1.47 18.90
CA SER A 178 -19.02 -1.98 17.62
C SER A 178 -19.03 -0.90 16.54
N ALA A 179 -19.50 0.31 16.87
CA ALA A 179 -19.53 1.44 15.95
C ALA A 179 -18.12 1.87 15.50
N VAL A 180 -17.17 2.04 16.43
CA VAL A 180 -15.79 2.41 16.10
C VAL A 180 -15.10 1.35 15.24
N HIS A 181 -15.26 0.06 15.57
CA HIS A 181 -14.72 -1.00 14.73
C HIS A 181 -15.34 -0.98 13.33
N PHE A 182 -16.66 -0.78 13.22
CA PHE A 182 -17.34 -0.68 11.94
C PHE A 182 -16.82 0.51 11.11
N CYS A 183 -16.68 1.69 11.71
CA CYS A 183 -16.08 2.86 11.07
C CYS A 183 -14.66 2.59 10.57
N LEU A 184 -13.82 1.92 11.37
CA LEU A 184 -12.46 1.56 10.96
C LEU A 184 -12.46 0.54 9.82
N TYR A 185 -13.38 -0.43 9.80
CA TYR A 185 -13.52 -1.36 8.66
C TYR A 185 -13.92 -0.62 7.39
N LEU A 186 -14.89 0.29 7.46
CA LEU A 186 -15.25 1.12 6.32
C LEU A 186 -14.08 1.98 5.87
N ALA A 187 -13.36 2.62 6.79
CA ALA A 187 -12.19 3.43 6.45
C ALA A 187 -11.10 2.63 5.71
N MET A 188 -10.76 1.43 6.21
CA MET A 188 -9.75 0.56 5.58
C MET A 188 -10.14 0.09 4.17
N LEU A 189 -11.42 0.15 3.79
CA LEU A 189 -11.88 -0.19 2.44
C LEU A 189 -12.09 1.07 1.58
N LEU A 190 -12.82 2.06 2.09
CA LEU A 190 -13.25 3.22 1.31
C LEU A 190 -12.12 4.23 1.05
N ILE A 191 -11.13 4.35 1.94
CA ILE A 191 -9.97 5.22 1.69
C ILE A 191 -9.16 4.72 0.48
N PRO A 192 -8.65 3.48 0.44
CA PRO A 192 -7.91 3.02 -0.72
C PRO A 192 -8.79 2.92 -1.99
N LEU A 193 -10.08 2.58 -1.87
CA LEU A 193 -10.99 2.60 -3.04
C LEU A 193 -11.18 4.01 -3.61
N SER A 194 -11.35 5.03 -2.76
CA SER A 194 -11.44 6.42 -3.23
C SER A 194 -10.11 6.91 -3.82
N GLY A 195 -8.97 6.48 -3.27
CA GLY A 195 -7.65 6.74 -3.87
C GLY A 195 -7.49 6.08 -5.23
N TRP A 196 -7.99 4.85 -5.40
CA TRP A 196 -7.97 4.15 -6.67
C TRP A 196 -8.85 4.86 -7.72
N VAL A 197 -10.07 5.29 -7.35
CA VAL A 197 -10.92 6.11 -8.23
C VAL A 197 -10.24 7.43 -8.60
N MET A 198 -9.57 8.08 -7.64
CA MET A 198 -8.86 9.35 -7.86
C MET A 198 -7.77 9.22 -8.93
N VAL A 199 -6.91 8.20 -8.83
CA VAL A 199 -5.83 7.97 -9.80
C VAL A 199 -6.36 7.42 -11.13
N SER A 200 -7.43 6.61 -11.10
CA SER A 200 -8.09 6.13 -12.33
C SER A 200 -8.80 7.21 -13.12
N ALA A 201 -9.22 8.30 -12.49
CA ALA A 201 -9.87 9.42 -13.17
C ALA A 201 -8.91 10.61 -13.44
N SER A 202 -7.60 10.46 -13.19
CA SER A 202 -6.64 11.55 -13.37
C SER A 202 -6.30 11.76 -14.85
N GLU A 203 -6.20 13.02 -15.28
CA GLU A 203 -5.87 13.36 -16.68
C GLU A 203 -4.41 13.07 -17.03
N LEU A 204 -3.52 13.01 -16.04
CA LEU A 204 -2.10 12.73 -16.24
C LEU A 204 -1.82 11.25 -16.58
N GLY A 205 -2.81 10.36 -16.43
CA GLY A 205 -2.67 8.96 -16.80
C GLY A 205 -1.56 8.18 -16.09
N VAL A 206 -1.03 8.69 -14.97
CA VAL A 206 0.15 8.11 -14.32
C VAL A 206 -0.17 6.70 -13.80
N PRO A 207 0.55 5.65 -14.25
CA PRO A 207 0.31 4.30 -13.82
C PRO A 207 0.57 4.13 -12.32
N THR A 208 -0.26 3.31 -11.67
CA THR A 208 -0.03 2.92 -10.28
C THR A 208 0.84 1.68 -10.27
N LEU A 209 2.14 1.86 -10.04
CA LEU A 209 3.08 0.74 -9.92
C LEU A 209 3.05 0.19 -8.49
N LEU A 210 2.73 -1.10 -8.34
CA LEU A 210 2.87 -1.82 -7.09
C LEU A 210 4.31 -2.30 -6.95
N PHE A 211 4.96 -1.83 -5.90
CA PHE A 211 6.38 -2.11 -5.63
C PHE A 211 7.28 -1.76 -6.83
N ASP A 212 6.91 -0.70 -7.57
CA ASP A 212 7.59 -0.23 -8.79
C ASP A 212 7.66 -1.23 -9.96
N VAL A 213 6.94 -2.35 -9.90
CA VAL A 213 7.04 -3.41 -10.92
C VAL A 213 5.68 -3.83 -11.51
N ILE A 214 4.64 -3.97 -10.68
CA ILE A 214 3.35 -4.46 -11.16
C ILE A 214 2.40 -3.30 -11.37
N GLU A 215 2.06 -2.99 -12.61
CA GLU A 215 1.00 -2.05 -12.93
C GLU A 215 -0.35 -2.51 -12.37
N TRP A 216 -0.91 -1.68 -11.49
CA TRP A 216 -2.24 -1.88 -10.97
C TRP A 216 -3.25 -1.26 -11.94
N PRO A 217 -4.24 -2.03 -12.41
CA PRO A 217 -5.13 -1.57 -13.48
C PRO A 217 -5.93 -0.35 -13.05
N HIS A 218 -6.08 0.60 -13.96
CA HIS A 218 -7.05 1.68 -13.81
C HIS A 218 -8.48 1.14 -13.94
N LEU A 219 -9.41 1.81 -13.27
CA LEU A 219 -10.82 1.49 -13.35
C LEU A 219 -11.39 2.00 -14.68
N SER A 220 -11.59 1.10 -15.63
CA SER A 220 -12.10 1.39 -16.98
C SER A 220 -13.41 2.20 -17.00
N LEU A 221 -14.21 2.13 -15.93
CA LEU A 221 -15.45 2.90 -15.78
C LEU A 221 -15.24 4.42 -15.63
N VAL A 222 -14.04 4.87 -15.22
CA VAL A 222 -13.75 6.28 -14.93
C VAL A 222 -12.58 6.86 -15.73
N GLU A 223 -11.74 6.00 -16.32
CA GLU A 223 -10.53 6.34 -17.08
C GLU A 223 -10.78 7.26 -18.28
N ASN A 224 -11.92 7.09 -18.96
CA ASN A 224 -12.30 7.89 -20.15
C ASN A 224 -13.64 8.62 -19.96
N ALA A 225 -14.05 8.86 -18.71
CA ALA A 225 -15.30 9.54 -18.44
C ALA A 225 -15.20 11.01 -18.87
N ALA A 226 -16.23 11.52 -19.56
CA ALA A 226 -16.28 12.93 -20.01
C ALA A 226 -16.16 13.96 -18.85
N ASN A 227 -16.35 13.52 -17.61
CA ASN A 227 -16.23 14.30 -16.38
C ASN A 227 -15.10 13.80 -15.45
N SER A 228 -14.07 13.15 -16.00
CA SER A 228 -12.91 12.58 -15.28
C SER A 228 -12.32 13.54 -14.25
N ARG A 229 -12.03 14.80 -14.62
CA ARG A 229 -11.54 15.85 -13.72
C ARG A 229 -12.40 16.05 -12.47
N THR A 230 -13.73 16.07 -12.65
CA THR A 230 -14.68 16.25 -11.54
C THR A 230 -14.72 15.01 -10.66
N ILE A 231 -14.66 13.82 -11.26
CA ILE A 231 -14.60 12.54 -10.53
C ILE A 231 -13.33 12.48 -9.69
N SER A 232 -12.17 12.77 -10.28
CA SER A 232 -10.88 12.76 -9.57
C SER A 232 -10.86 13.77 -8.42
N SER A 233 -11.31 15.01 -8.64
CA SER A 233 -11.40 16.04 -7.60
C SER A 233 -12.32 15.62 -6.43
N ASN A 234 -13.49 15.04 -6.74
CA ASN A 234 -14.40 14.56 -5.70
C ASN A 234 -13.85 13.33 -4.96
N ALA A 235 -13.17 12.43 -5.66
CA ALA A 235 -12.51 11.28 -5.08
C ALA A 235 -11.37 11.71 -4.14
N HIS A 236 -10.59 12.72 -4.51
CA HIS A 236 -9.57 13.33 -3.65
C HIS A 236 -10.18 13.89 -2.36
N ARG A 237 -11.25 14.70 -2.47
CA ARG A 237 -11.97 15.22 -1.29
C ARG A 237 -12.52 14.12 -0.40
N ALA A 238 -13.09 13.07 -1.00
CA ALA A 238 -13.60 11.92 -0.27
C ALA A 238 -12.47 11.17 0.45
N HIS A 239 -11.34 10.94 -0.23
CA HIS A 239 -10.17 10.28 0.33
C HIS A 239 -9.63 11.03 1.55
N GLU A 240 -9.46 12.34 1.44
CA GLU A 240 -8.97 13.18 2.54
C GLU A 240 -9.96 13.22 3.72
N LEU A 241 -11.25 13.41 3.43
CA LEU A 241 -12.29 13.41 4.46
C LEU A 241 -12.35 12.08 5.20
N LEU A 242 -12.35 10.96 4.46
CA LEU A 242 -12.35 9.62 5.03
C LEU A 242 -11.10 9.36 5.88
N ALA A 243 -9.93 9.82 5.44
CA ALA A 243 -8.68 9.71 6.20
C ALA A 243 -8.76 10.52 7.52
N ASN A 244 -9.29 11.73 7.49
CA ASN A 244 -9.47 12.57 8.69
C ASN A 244 -10.45 11.91 9.69
N VAL A 245 -11.57 11.37 9.21
CA VAL A 245 -12.53 10.61 10.03
C VAL A 245 -11.89 9.33 10.59
N ALA A 246 -11.06 8.65 9.81
CA ALA A 246 -10.34 7.46 10.24
C ALA A 246 -9.32 7.75 11.34
N ILE A 247 -8.60 8.88 11.26
CA ILE A 247 -7.70 9.34 12.32
C ILE A 247 -8.48 9.53 13.63
N LEU A 248 -9.62 10.21 13.59
CA LEU A 248 -10.47 10.37 14.77
C LEU A 248 -10.95 9.03 15.34
N ALA A 249 -11.47 8.14 14.49
CA ALA A 249 -11.93 6.82 14.90
C ALA A 249 -10.79 5.97 15.48
N LEU A 250 -9.59 6.07 14.92
CA LEU A 250 -8.39 5.39 15.40
C LEU A 250 -7.95 5.92 16.77
N LEU A 251 -7.95 7.23 16.98
CA LEU A 251 -7.64 7.83 18.28
C LEU A 251 -8.64 7.37 19.35
N VAL A 252 -9.93 7.33 19.03
CA VAL A 252 -10.96 6.80 19.93
C VAL A 252 -10.72 5.32 20.21
N HIS A 253 -10.40 4.51 19.19
CA HIS A 253 -10.12 3.08 19.33
C HIS A 253 -8.92 2.80 20.24
N VAL A 254 -7.79 3.46 19.99
CA VAL A 254 -6.56 3.31 20.78
C VAL A 254 -6.76 3.85 22.19
N GLY A 255 -7.40 5.00 22.33
CA GLY A 255 -7.75 5.59 23.63
C GLY A 255 -8.63 4.67 24.47
N ALA A 256 -9.64 4.04 23.86
CA ALA A 256 -10.48 3.04 24.52
C ALA A 256 -9.67 1.80 24.94
N ALA A 257 -8.81 1.27 24.06
CA ALA A 257 -7.95 0.12 24.40
C ALA A 257 -7.02 0.42 25.59
N ILE A 258 -6.44 1.63 25.64
CA ILE A 258 -5.61 2.11 26.76
C ILE A 258 -6.46 2.25 28.03
N LYS A 259 -7.66 2.84 27.94
CA LYS A 259 -8.60 2.94 29.08
C LYS A 259 -8.95 1.56 29.65
N HIS A 260 -9.32 0.61 28.79
CA HIS A 260 -9.63 -0.76 29.21
C HIS A 260 -8.43 -1.43 29.89
N ARG A 261 -7.20 -1.13 29.45
CA ARG A 261 -5.99 -1.68 30.06
C ARG A 261 -5.62 -1.04 31.40
N LEU A 262 -5.66 0.29 31.47
CA LEU A 262 -5.10 1.05 32.60
C LEU A 262 -6.15 1.36 33.68
N VAL A 263 -7.40 1.61 33.28
CA VAL A 263 -8.49 2.02 34.17
C VAL A 263 -9.38 0.80 34.48
N ASP A 264 -10.05 0.25 33.47
CA ASP A 264 -11.08 -0.78 33.69
C ASP A 264 -10.48 -2.14 34.07
N ARG A 265 -9.27 -2.45 33.59
CA ARG A 265 -8.51 -3.69 33.86
C ARG A 265 -9.33 -4.97 33.60
N ASP A 266 -10.24 -4.92 32.64
CA ASP A 266 -11.24 -5.96 32.34
C ASP A 266 -10.74 -7.10 31.46
N GLY A 267 -9.48 -7.05 31.02
CA GLY A 267 -8.88 -8.11 30.21
C GLY A 267 -9.11 -7.97 28.70
N VAL A 268 -9.81 -6.93 28.23
CA VAL A 268 -10.15 -6.76 26.80
C VAL A 268 -8.91 -6.66 25.92
N MET A 269 -7.91 -5.84 26.32
CA MET A 269 -6.65 -5.69 25.57
C MET A 269 -5.86 -7.02 25.50
N GLN A 270 -5.90 -7.82 26.56
CA GLN A 270 -5.19 -9.11 26.65
C GLN A 270 -5.68 -10.13 25.61
N ARG A 271 -6.87 -9.93 25.05
CA ARG A 271 -7.44 -10.79 23.99
C ARG A 271 -6.74 -10.59 22.65
N MET A 272 -6.18 -9.39 22.41
CA MET A 272 -5.48 -9.01 21.18
C MET A 272 -3.96 -8.94 21.33
N LEU A 273 -3.41 -8.99 22.54
CA LEU A 273 -1.95 -9.01 22.70
C LEU A 273 -1.33 -10.27 22.08
N PRO A 274 -0.13 -10.18 21.50
CA PRO A 274 0.71 -11.33 21.16
C PRO A 274 0.86 -12.34 22.30
N GLY A 275 0.82 -13.63 21.99
CA GLY A 275 1.04 -14.67 23.01
C GLY A 275 2.53 -14.84 23.35
N LYS A 276 2.86 -15.15 24.60
CA LYS A 276 4.23 -15.50 25.04
C LYS A 276 4.74 -16.87 24.53
N GLY A 277 4.01 -17.53 23.62
CA GLY A 277 4.42 -18.80 23.05
C GLY A 277 5.53 -18.61 22.01
N THR A 278 6.52 -19.51 22.01
CA THR A 278 7.75 -19.55 21.19
C THR A 278 7.56 -19.56 19.67
N GLY A 279 6.34 -19.32 19.15
CA GLY A 279 6.04 -19.27 17.73
C GLY A 279 5.52 -17.92 17.22
N PHE A 280 5.19 -16.94 18.06
CA PHE A 280 4.62 -15.67 17.58
C PHE A 280 5.64 -14.84 16.79
N GLY A 281 6.86 -14.71 17.31
CA GLY A 281 7.97 -14.07 16.59
C GLY A 281 8.26 -14.77 15.27
N GLY A 282 8.34 -16.12 15.29
CA GLY A 282 8.54 -16.91 14.07
C GLY A 282 7.41 -16.76 13.04
N LYS A 283 6.13 -16.70 13.47
CA LYS A 283 4.98 -16.51 12.56
C LYS A 283 4.93 -15.10 11.95
N LEU A 284 5.27 -14.07 12.73
CA LEU A 284 5.41 -12.69 12.21
C LEU A 284 6.59 -12.57 11.25
N LEU A 285 7.70 -13.25 11.56
CA LEU A 285 8.89 -13.26 10.72
C LEU A 285 8.63 -14.04 9.43
N VAL A 286 7.88 -15.14 9.46
CA VAL A 286 7.45 -15.88 8.25
C VAL A 286 6.44 -15.09 7.42
N LEU A 287 5.45 -14.42 8.04
CA LEU A 287 4.53 -13.57 7.29
C LEU A 287 5.22 -12.33 6.71
N GLY A 288 6.10 -11.71 7.49
CA GLY A 288 6.97 -10.62 7.04
C GLY A 288 7.92 -11.07 5.93
N LEU A 289 8.52 -12.27 6.04
CA LEU A 289 9.31 -12.88 4.98
C LEU A 289 8.49 -13.28 3.77
N LEU A 290 7.22 -13.66 3.90
CA LEU A 290 6.36 -13.97 2.74
C LEU A 290 5.92 -12.70 2.01
N VAL A 291 5.65 -11.61 2.74
CA VAL A 291 5.41 -10.28 2.15
C VAL A 291 6.69 -9.74 1.51
N ALA A 292 7.82 -9.84 2.21
CA ALA A 292 9.13 -9.41 1.71
C ALA A 292 9.64 -10.32 0.57
N ALA A 293 9.37 -11.63 0.60
CA ALA A 293 9.69 -12.54 -0.49
C ALA A 293 8.72 -12.39 -1.65
N GLY A 294 7.48 -11.94 -1.43
CA GLY A 294 6.59 -11.48 -2.49
C GLY A 294 7.19 -10.25 -3.20
N ALA A 295 7.59 -9.24 -2.42
CA ALA A 295 8.26 -8.05 -2.96
C ALA A 295 9.63 -8.37 -3.61
N ALA A 296 10.41 -9.28 -3.03
CA ALA A 296 11.71 -9.68 -3.57
C ALA A 296 11.59 -10.64 -4.75
N LEU A 297 10.56 -11.50 -4.82
CA LEU A 297 10.29 -12.34 -5.98
C LEU A 297 9.82 -11.50 -7.16
N VAL A 298 9.10 -10.40 -6.89
CA VAL A 298 8.77 -9.38 -7.90
C VAL A 298 10.06 -8.73 -8.42
N ASN A 299 10.97 -8.29 -7.56
CA ASN A 299 12.28 -7.75 -7.98
C ASN A 299 13.19 -8.77 -8.71
N VAL A 300 13.06 -10.08 -8.43
CA VAL A 300 13.88 -11.14 -9.06
C VAL A 300 13.26 -11.64 -10.37
N LEU A 301 11.93 -11.55 -10.53
CA LEU A 301 11.26 -11.85 -11.79
C LEU A 301 11.36 -10.67 -12.79
N ASP A 302 11.80 -9.51 -12.32
CA ASP A 302 12.01 -8.29 -13.12
C ASP A 302 13.45 -8.11 -13.61
N ALA A 303 14.29 -9.15 -13.52
CA ALA A 303 15.41 -9.27 -14.44
C ALA A 303 14.88 -9.66 -15.83
N ARG A 304 14.02 -8.83 -16.42
CA ARG A 304 13.90 -8.78 -17.87
C ARG A 304 15.21 -8.16 -18.33
N ASN A 305 16.00 -8.91 -19.09
CA ASN A 305 17.03 -8.28 -19.89
C ASN A 305 16.29 -7.60 -21.05
N SER A 306 15.93 -6.32 -20.90
CA SER A 306 15.53 -5.52 -22.05
C SER A 306 16.74 -5.43 -22.97
N THR A 307 16.56 -5.87 -24.21
CA THR A 307 17.62 -5.77 -25.21
C THR A 307 17.80 -4.29 -25.56
N PRO A 308 19.03 -3.76 -25.58
CA PRO A 308 19.26 -2.40 -26.05
C PRO A 308 18.60 -2.17 -27.41
N THR A 309 17.99 -1.01 -27.57
CA THR A 309 17.38 -0.57 -28.83
C THR A 309 18.16 0.60 -29.41
N THR A 310 18.27 0.66 -30.73
CA THR A 310 18.88 1.78 -31.44
C THR A 310 17.83 2.69 -32.07
N ALA A 311 18.18 3.94 -32.36
CA ALA A 311 17.33 4.79 -33.19
C ALA A 311 17.14 4.16 -34.58
N GLY A 312 15.90 4.10 -35.04
CA GLY A 312 15.54 3.72 -36.40
C GLY A 312 15.65 4.88 -37.38
N ALA A 313 15.25 4.63 -38.63
CA ALA A 313 15.42 5.61 -39.71
C ALA A 313 14.45 6.81 -39.63
N GLU A 314 13.37 6.71 -38.86
CA GLU A 314 12.32 7.74 -38.80
C GLU A 314 12.55 8.65 -37.59
N SER A 315 12.66 9.95 -37.84
CA SER A 315 12.69 10.96 -36.79
C SER A 315 11.89 12.19 -37.21
N VAL A 316 11.26 12.82 -36.24
CA VAL A 316 10.52 14.06 -36.38
C VAL A 316 10.98 15.00 -35.28
N VAL A 317 11.52 16.16 -35.67
CA VAL A 317 11.84 17.24 -34.75
C VAL A 317 11.04 18.47 -35.13
N GLY A 318 10.41 19.09 -34.14
CA GLY A 318 9.65 20.30 -34.34
C GLY A 318 9.70 21.23 -33.14
N PHE A 319 9.07 22.38 -33.31
CA PHE A 319 8.98 23.40 -32.29
C PHE A 319 7.62 24.05 -32.28
N VAL A 320 7.29 24.71 -31.17
CA VAL A 320 6.14 25.58 -31.01
C VAL A 320 6.63 26.87 -30.36
N ALA A 321 6.46 27.99 -31.08
CA ALA A 321 6.76 29.32 -30.58
C ALA A 321 5.45 30.10 -30.36
N THR A 322 5.45 31.05 -29.42
CA THR A 322 4.30 31.95 -29.23
C THR A 322 4.56 33.27 -29.93
N ILE A 323 3.73 33.61 -30.92
CA ILE A 323 3.84 34.83 -31.72
C ILE A 323 2.56 35.65 -31.54
N SER A 324 2.69 36.87 -31.00
CA SER A 324 1.54 37.74 -30.67
C SER A 324 0.47 37.07 -29.81
N GLY A 325 0.87 36.12 -28.95
CA GLY A 325 -0.03 35.33 -28.10
C GLY A 325 -0.61 34.07 -28.74
N GLU A 326 -0.31 33.78 -30.01
CA GLU A 326 -0.76 32.57 -30.72
C GLU A 326 0.37 31.54 -30.84
N ALA A 327 0.04 30.26 -30.65
CA ALA A 327 0.99 29.17 -30.84
C ALA A 327 1.21 28.89 -32.34
N VAL A 328 2.44 29.04 -32.79
CA VAL A 328 2.87 28.78 -34.17
C VAL A 328 3.87 27.63 -34.16
N GLY A 329 3.50 26.54 -34.84
CA GLY A 329 4.32 25.34 -34.95
C GLY A 329 5.21 25.34 -36.19
N GLY A 330 6.33 24.63 -36.10
CA GLY A 330 7.17 24.25 -37.23
C GLY A 330 7.82 22.90 -37.02
N ASN A 331 8.31 22.31 -38.11
CA ASN A 331 9.05 21.05 -38.10
C ASN A 331 10.29 21.18 -39.00
N PHE A 332 11.24 20.27 -38.83
CA PHE A 332 12.40 20.15 -39.70
C PHE A 332 12.24 18.89 -40.56
N THR A 333 12.43 19.01 -41.87
CA THR A 333 12.28 17.86 -42.78
C THR A 333 13.53 16.99 -42.85
N GLU A 334 14.66 17.49 -42.36
CA GLU A 334 15.93 16.76 -42.32
C GLU A 334 16.46 16.73 -40.88
N SER A 335 16.23 15.59 -40.22
CA SER A 335 16.77 15.26 -38.90
C SER A 335 17.36 13.85 -38.89
N ASN A 336 18.38 13.64 -38.06
CA ASN A 336 19.00 12.36 -37.82
C ASN A 336 19.16 12.16 -36.31
N VAL A 337 18.87 10.95 -35.83
CA VAL A 337 19.06 10.58 -34.43
C VAL A 337 19.90 9.31 -34.40
N ASP A 338 21.06 9.40 -33.75
CA ASP A 338 21.89 8.25 -33.39
C ASP A 338 21.70 8.03 -31.89
N ALA A 339 21.05 6.93 -31.52
CA ALA A 339 20.79 6.61 -30.13
C ALA A 339 20.98 5.13 -29.85
N LEU A 340 21.50 4.83 -28.66
CA LEU A 340 21.41 3.54 -28.01
C LEU A 340 20.66 3.73 -26.70
N ILE A 341 19.51 3.10 -26.58
CA ILE A 341 18.65 3.13 -25.42
C ILE A 341 18.65 1.75 -24.77
N ASP A 342 19.16 1.68 -23.54
CA ASP A 342 19.17 0.50 -22.70
C ASP A 342 18.38 0.83 -21.42
N ALA A 343 17.15 0.33 -21.35
CA ALA A 343 16.26 0.62 -20.21
C ALA A 343 16.77 0.00 -18.90
N ASP A 344 17.51 -1.12 -18.97
CA ASP A 344 18.09 -1.78 -17.80
C ASP A 344 19.40 -1.11 -17.36
N ASN A 345 20.12 -0.47 -18.29
CA ASN A 345 21.36 0.26 -18.05
C ASN A 345 21.30 1.65 -18.70
N ALA A 346 20.44 2.51 -18.16
CA ALA A 346 20.29 3.89 -18.60
C ALA A 346 21.62 4.65 -18.70
N ALA A 347 22.55 4.43 -17.76
CA ALA A 347 23.85 5.07 -17.76
C ALA A 347 24.78 4.64 -18.92
N GLY A 348 24.49 3.52 -19.58
CA GLY A 348 25.15 3.08 -20.80
C GLY A 348 24.46 3.55 -22.09
N SER A 349 23.31 4.22 -21.97
CA SER A 349 22.60 4.80 -23.11
C SER A 349 23.29 6.07 -23.60
N HIS A 350 23.11 6.39 -24.88
CA HIS A 350 23.54 7.67 -25.46
C HIS A 350 22.56 8.12 -26.54
N ILE A 351 22.42 9.43 -26.71
CA ILE A 351 21.58 10.05 -27.72
C ILE A 351 22.37 11.21 -28.33
N ARG A 352 22.49 11.20 -29.66
CA ARG A 352 22.97 12.30 -30.47
C ARG A 352 21.93 12.61 -31.53
N ALA A 353 21.39 13.82 -31.52
CA ALA A 353 20.44 14.26 -32.53
C ALA A 353 21.01 15.43 -33.33
N GLU A 354 20.82 15.41 -34.64
CA GLU A 354 21.27 16.44 -35.56
C GLU A 354 20.10 16.90 -36.42
N VAL A 355 19.92 18.21 -36.53
CA VAL A 355 18.85 18.84 -37.32
C VAL A 355 19.47 19.82 -38.29
N GLN A 356 19.10 19.72 -39.57
CA GLN A 356 19.47 20.72 -40.56
C GLN A 356 18.57 21.94 -40.40
N THR A 357 19.10 23.05 -39.90
CA THR A 357 18.32 24.23 -39.53
C THR A 357 17.62 24.89 -40.73
N GLY A 358 18.21 24.77 -41.93
CA GLY A 358 17.63 25.24 -43.19
C GLY A 358 16.46 24.41 -43.72
N SER A 359 16.20 23.22 -43.15
CA SER A 359 15.11 22.32 -43.54
C SER A 359 13.75 22.66 -42.89
N VAL A 360 13.67 23.82 -42.26
CA VAL A 360 12.52 24.24 -41.48
C VAL A 360 11.28 24.51 -42.34
N ILE A 361 10.15 23.98 -41.88
CA ILE A 361 8.82 24.20 -42.44
C ILE A 361 7.87 24.68 -41.34
N SER A 362 6.89 25.48 -41.71
CA SER A 362 5.82 25.94 -40.82
C SER A 362 4.57 26.21 -41.64
N ASP A 363 3.41 26.04 -41.00
CA ASP A 363 2.11 26.42 -41.59
C ASP A 363 2.01 27.95 -41.83
N ASN A 364 2.91 28.73 -41.22
CA ASN A 364 3.09 30.14 -41.50
C ASN A 364 4.30 30.36 -42.42
N ALA A 365 4.03 30.63 -43.70
CA ALA A 365 5.06 30.83 -44.73
C ALA A 365 6.03 32.00 -44.44
N GLN A 366 5.57 33.05 -43.75
CA GLN A 366 6.43 34.17 -43.36
C GLN A 366 7.42 33.77 -42.26
N VAL A 367 6.97 32.96 -41.31
CA VAL A 367 7.84 32.39 -40.26
C VAL A 367 8.83 31.42 -40.90
N ALA A 368 8.36 30.45 -41.68
CA ALA A 368 9.24 29.49 -42.37
C ALA A 368 10.31 30.18 -43.23
N GLY A 369 9.95 31.24 -43.96
CA GLY A 369 10.87 31.96 -44.84
C GLY A 369 11.93 32.81 -44.12
N SER A 370 11.74 33.14 -42.84
CA SER A 370 12.67 33.99 -42.08
C SER A 370 13.62 33.21 -41.16
N LEU A 371 13.22 32.02 -40.73
CA LEU A 371 14.01 31.20 -39.81
C LEU A 371 15.42 30.82 -40.31
N PRO A 372 15.66 30.58 -41.62
CA PRO A 372 17.02 30.32 -42.12
C PRO A 372 17.95 31.54 -42.10
N ASP A 373 17.43 32.76 -41.99
CA ASP A 373 18.22 34.00 -42.08
C ASP A 373 19.20 34.17 -40.90
N ALA A 374 20.21 35.03 -41.10
CA ALA A 374 21.30 35.27 -40.15
C ALA A 374 20.88 35.70 -38.74
N ASP A 375 19.76 36.42 -38.60
CA ASP A 375 19.28 36.82 -37.26
C ASP A 375 18.66 35.63 -36.51
N TRP A 376 18.11 34.64 -37.22
CA TRP A 376 17.46 33.47 -36.65
C TRP A 376 18.45 32.31 -36.54
N PHE A 377 18.27 31.21 -37.29
CA PHE A 377 19.16 30.06 -37.21
C PHE A 377 20.50 30.27 -37.91
N ASP A 378 20.61 31.26 -38.79
CA ASP A 378 21.81 31.49 -39.61
C ASP A 378 22.27 30.22 -40.32
N ALA A 379 21.36 29.58 -41.04
CA ALA A 379 21.55 28.23 -41.57
C ALA A 379 22.71 28.11 -42.57
N GLN A 380 23.23 29.23 -43.07
CA GLN A 380 24.40 29.25 -43.95
C GLN A 380 25.71 29.00 -43.18
N GLU A 381 25.91 29.70 -42.05
CA GLU A 381 27.13 29.56 -41.21
C GLU A 381 26.95 28.47 -40.14
N HIS A 382 25.71 28.22 -39.73
CA HIS A 382 25.30 27.24 -38.72
C HIS A 382 24.26 26.26 -39.27
N PRO A 383 24.65 25.38 -40.21
CA PRO A 383 23.72 24.48 -40.88
C PRO A 383 23.10 23.43 -39.95
N LEU A 384 23.77 23.10 -38.85
CA LEU A 384 23.36 22.07 -37.91
C LEU A 384 23.03 22.65 -36.54
N ALA A 385 21.89 22.23 -35.99
CA ALA A 385 21.65 22.20 -34.56
C ALA A 385 21.93 20.77 -34.06
N VAL A 386 22.65 20.64 -32.94
CA VAL A 386 23.12 19.35 -32.43
C VAL A 386 22.77 19.22 -30.95
N PHE A 387 22.22 18.08 -30.58
CA PHE A 387 22.06 17.66 -29.19
C PHE A 387 22.93 16.45 -28.91
N GLU A 388 23.64 16.44 -27.78
CA GLU A 388 24.44 15.31 -27.34
C GLU A 388 24.19 15.04 -25.84
N SER A 389 23.72 13.84 -25.51
CA SER A 389 23.45 13.45 -24.12
C SER A 389 24.73 13.37 -23.29
N THR A 390 24.71 13.92 -22.10
CA THR A 390 25.82 13.86 -21.12
C THR A 390 25.50 12.91 -19.97
N ALA A 391 24.24 12.74 -19.62
CA ALA A 391 23.76 11.76 -18.66
C ALA A 391 22.35 11.28 -19.00
N ILE A 392 22.12 9.97 -18.88
CA ILE A 392 20.79 9.37 -19.01
C ILE A 392 20.53 8.53 -17.76
N THR A 393 19.38 8.77 -17.13
CA THR A 393 18.96 8.08 -15.91
C THR A 393 17.56 7.51 -16.08
N ALA A 394 17.34 6.27 -15.68
CA ALA A 394 16.01 5.67 -15.69
C ALA A 394 15.17 6.29 -14.57
N THR A 395 13.99 6.79 -14.93
CA THR A 395 12.98 7.28 -13.97
C THR A 395 11.91 6.21 -13.73
N SER A 396 11.52 5.48 -14.77
CA SER A 396 10.68 4.26 -14.75
C SER A 396 11.03 3.37 -15.94
N ALA A 397 10.31 2.25 -16.13
CA ALA A 397 10.54 1.32 -17.25
C ALA A 397 10.33 1.96 -18.64
N ASP A 398 9.45 2.95 -18.73
CA ASP A 398 9.05 3.67 -19.94
C ASP A 398 9.56 5.12 -19.99
N ARG A 399 10.28 5.59 -18.96
CA ARG A 399 10.73 7.00 -18.85
C ARG A 399 12.17 7.11 -18.44
N MET A 400 12.89 8.00 -19.11
CA MET A 400 14.28 8.31 -18.81
C MET A 400 14.45 9.84 -18.69
N SER A 401 15.16 10.29 -17.67
CA SER A 401 15.64 11.67 -17.60
C SER A 401 16.95 11.77 -18.37
N VAL A 402 16.98 12.66 -19.35
CA VAL A 402 18.12 12.91 -20.24
C VAL A 402 18.64 14.31 -19.99
N GLU A 403 19.91 14.40 -19.61
CA GLU A 403 20.68 15.64 -19.58
C GLU A 403 21.64 15.66 -20.78
N GLY A 404 21.86 16.83 -21.37
CA GLY A 404 22.77 16.95 -22.50
C GLY A 404 23.05 18.38 -22.92
N ASP A 405 23.96 18.50 -23.87
CA ASP A 405 24.36 19.77 -24.46
C ASP A 405 23.62 19.99 -25.78
N LEU A 406 22.80 21.04 -25.81
CA LEU A 406 22.13 21.52 -27.03
C LEU A 406 22.93 22.68 -27.62
N THR A 407 23.34 22.56 -28.87
CA THR A 407 24.03 23.60 -29.62
C THR A 407 23.14 24.10 -30.75
N ILE A 408 22.79 25.39 -30.70
CA ILE A 408 22.04 26.09 -31.75
C ILE A 408 22.83 27.35 -32.09
N LYS A 409 23.02 27.61 -33.40
CA LYS A 409 23.76 28.79 -33.87
C LYS A 409 25.17 28.92 -33.26
N GLY A 410 25.83 27.77 -33.07
CA GLY A 410 27.16 27.68 -32.47
C GLY A 410 27.24 27.99 -30.97
N ILE A 411 26.10 28.22 -30.30
CA ILE A 411 26.02 28.47 -28.85
C ILE A 411 25.48 27.22 -28.17
N THR A 412 26.20 26.74 -27.17
CA THR A 412 25.86 25.51 -26.43
C THR A 412 25.24 25.85 -25.07
N GLN A 413 24.13 25.20 -24.75
CA GLN A 413 23.47 25.26 -23.45
C GLN A 413 23.17 23.85 -22.95
N ALA A 414 23.30 23.66 -21.64
CA ALA A 414 22.85 22.43 -21.00
C ALA A 414 21.32 22.42 -20.93
N VAL A 415 20.72 21.30 -21.35
CA VAL A 415 19.27 21.07 -21.29
C VAL A 415 18.99 19.74 -20.59
N SER A 416 17.80 19.65 -19.99
CA SER A 416 17.31 18.43 -19.36
C SER A 416 15.86 18.22 -19.76
N PHE A 417 15.51 16.99 -20.11
CA PHE A 417 14.15 16.62 -20.51
C PHE A 417 13.82 15.17 -20.14
N GLU A 418 12.53 14.86 -20.19
CA GLU A 418 12.02 13.50 -19.99
C GLU A 418 11.81 12.85 -21.36
N LEU A 419 12.40 11.68 -21.56
CA LEU A 419 12.23 10.82 -22.71
C LEU A 419 11.21 9.73 -22.36
N LEU A 420 10.17 9.61 -23.19
CA LEU A 420 9.11 8.62 -23.09
C LEU A 420 9.34 7.52 -24.11
N LEU A 421 9.27 6.27 -23.69
CA LEU A 421 9.44 5.08 -24.53
C LEU A 421 8.08 4.40 -24.69
N ASP A 422 7.68 4.13 -25.94
CA ASP A 422 6.51 3.32 -26.22
C ASP A 422 6.68 1.89 -25.69
N GLU A 423 5.55 1.22 -25.47
CA GLU A 423 5.48 -0.14 -24.95
C GLU A 423 6.36 -1.11 -25.74
N GLU A 424 7.09 -1.94 -25.01
CA GLU A 424 7.96 -2.96 -25.59
C GLU A 424 7.12 -4.01 -26.35
N GLY A 425 7.38 -4.17 -27.66
CA GLY A 425 6.65 -5.09 -28.54
C GLY A 425 5.59 -4.44 -29.44
N ALA A 426 5.41 -3.12 -29.40
CA ALA A 426 4.66 -2.39 -30.42
C ALA A 426 5.33 -2.56 -31.81
N GLU A 427 4.52 -2.69 -32.88
CA GLU A 427 5.04 -2.80 -34.26
C GLU A 427 5.81 -1.53 -34.69
N ASP A 428 5.42 -0.36 -34.16
CA ASP A 428 6.01 0.95 -34.43
C ASP A 428 6.45 1.61 -33.12
N ARG A 429 7.44 1.04 -32.42
CA ARG A 429 7.91 1.56 -31.13
C ARG A 429 8.68 2.87 -31.35
N HIS A 430 8.27 3.94 -30.66
CA HIS A 430 8.96 5.23 -30.69
C HIS A 430 9.48 5.66 -29.32
N ALA A 431 10.46 6.55 -29.34
CA ALA A 431 10.82 7.40 -28.22
C ALA A 431 10.40 8.83 -28.53
N HIS A 432 9.78 9.53 -27.59
CA HIS A 432 9.29 10.89 -27.76
C HIS A 432 9.54 11.75 -26.53
N GLY A 433 9.58 13.07 -26.73
CA GLY A 433 9.79 14.01 -25.64
C GLY A 433 9.55 15.44 -26.07
N GLU A 434 9.42 16.30 -25.06
CA GLU A 434 9.31 17.74 -25.24
C GLU A 434 10.02 18.48 -24.12
N PHE A 435 10.56 19.66 -24.44
CA PHE A 435 11.19 20.55 -23.47
C PHE A 435 11.20 21.98 -23.98
N THR A 436 11.30 22.94 -23.07
CA THR A 436 11.28 24.36 -23.41
C THR A 436 12.67 24.95 -23.26
N VAL A 437 13.05 25.77 -24.23
CA VAL A 437 14.28 26.57 -24.20
C VAL A 437 13.95 28.06 -24.30
N ASP A 438 14.87 28.91 -23.84
CA ASP A 438 14.80 30.35 -24.07
C ASP A 438 15.65 30.72 -25.30
N ARG A 439 15.02 31.29 -26.33
CA ARG A 439 15.71 31.66 -27.58
C ARG A 439 16.83 32.68 -27.40
N ARG A 440 16.82 33.44 -26.29
CA ARG A 440 17.87 34.41 -25.96
C ARG A 440 19.20 33.73 -25.64
N ASP A 441 19.14 32.55 -25.03
CA ASP A 441 20.33 31.78 -24.65
C ASP A 441 21.13 31.29 -25.87
N PHE A 442 20.51 31.29 -27.05
CA PHE A 442 21.08 30.91 -28.34
C PHE A 442 21.18 32.07 -29.34
N ALA A 443 20.90 33.30 -28.90
CA ALA A 443 20.89 34.49 -29.76
C ALA A 443 20.03 34.35 -31.05
N VAL A 444 18.86 33.72 -30.92
CA VAL A 444 17.94 33.47 -32.03
C VAL A 444 16.87 34.58 -32.11
N GLY A 445 16.88 35.32 -33.22
CA GLY A 445 15.90 36.35 -33.57
C GLY A 445 16.00 37.64 -32.75
N LEU A 446 17.15 37.93 -32.12
CA LEU A 446 17.27 39.05 -31.18
C LEU A 446 17.44 40.43 -31.84
N SER A 447 17.92 40.51 -33.08
CA SER A 447 18.09 41.81 -33.75
C SER A 447 16.75 42.32 -34.29
N GLN A 448 15.91 41.43 -34.80
CA GLN A 448 14.59 41.77 -35.32
C GLN A 448 13.51 41.74 -34.21
N GLN A 449 13.63 40.82 -33.24
CA GLN A 449 12.69 40.62 -32.14
C GLN A 449 13.42 40.64 -30.79
N PRO A 450 13.86 41.83 -30.32
CA PRO A 450 14.63 41.97 -29.09
C PRO A 450 13.79 41.77 -27.82
N ASP A 451 12.46 41.93 -27.91
CA ASP A 451 11.52 41.75 -26.81
C ASP A 451 10.51 40.61 -27.06
N ASP A 452 9.66 40.34 -26.07
CA ASP A 452 8.64 39.29 -26.08
C ASP A 452 7.28 39.77 -26.59
N SER A 453 7.16 41.02 -27.05
CA SER A 453 5.87 41.59 -27.45
C SER A 453 5.27 40.92 -28.68
N MET A 454 6.14 40.52 -29.62
CA MET A 454 5.76 39.86 -30.87
C MET A 454 6.13 38.39 -30.88
N VAL A 455 7.28 38.00 -30.33
CA VAL A 455 7.74 36.61 -30.27
C VAL A 455 8.25 36.33 -28.86
N ALA A 456 7.54 35.45 -28.14
CA ALA A 456 7.93 35.04 -26.80
C ALA A 456 9.36 34.50 -26.74
N TYR A 457 9.99 34.60 -25.57
CA TYR A 457 11.33 34.05 -25.37
C TYR A 457 11.33 32.52 -25.34
N GLU A 458 10.30 31.94 -24.73
CA GLU A 458 10.16 30.49 -24.59
C GLU A 458 9.73 29.84 -25.91
N VAL A 459 10.47 28.80 -26.30
CA VAL A 459 10.17 27.96 -27.46
C VAL A 459 10.17 26.51 -26.99
N MET A 460 9.04 25.83 -27.19
CA MET A 460 8.94 24.41 -26.90
C MET A 460 9.51 23.62 -28.08
N ILE A 461 10.44 22.72 -27.81
CA ILE A 461 10.97 21.72 -28.74
C ILE A 461 10.24 20.42 -28.45
N ARG A 462 9.82 19.73 -29.50
CA ARG A 462 9.20 18.40 -29.43
C ARG A 462 9.84 17.48 -30.45
N PHE A 463 9.99 16.22 -30.10
CA PHE A 463 10.60 15.25 -30.98
C PHE A 463 10.02 13.85 -30.80
N SER A 464 10.15 13.04 -31.84
CA SER A 464 9.87 11.61 -31.83
C SER A 464 10.84 10.90 -32.77
N PHE A 465 11.34 9.73 -32.41
CA PHE A 465 12.13 8.88 -33.30
C PHE A 465 11.80 7.41 -33.09
N SER A 466 11.85 6.62 -34.16
CA SER A 466 11.58 5.19 -34.08
C SER A 466 12.70 4.46 -33.35
N LEU A 467 12.36 3.34 -32.71
CA LEU A 467 13.30 2.46 -32.02
C LEU A 467 13.33 1.10 -32.73
N GLU A 468 14.52 0.64 -33.04
CA GLU A 468 14.80 -0.67 -33.63
C GLU A 468 15.58 -1.55 -32.64
N GLN A 469 15.45 -2.87 -32.73
CA GLN A 469 16.28 -3.77 -31.92
C GLN A 469 17.72 -3.72 -32.42
N ALA A 470 18.67 -3.54 -31.49
CA ALA A 470 20.10 -3.43 -31.77
C ALA A 470 20.75 -4.73 -32.27
#